data_AF-A0A348UT11-F1
#
_entry.id   AF-A0A348UT11-F1
#
_cell.length_a   1.000
_cell.length_b   1.000
_cell.length_c   1.000
_cell.angle_alpha   90.00
_cell.angle_beta   90.00
_cell.angle_gamma   90.00
#
_symmetry.space_group_name_H-M   'P 1'
#
loop_
_entity.id
_entity.type
_entity.pdbx_description
1 polymer ?
#
loop_
_entity_poly.entity_id
_entity_poly.type
_entity_poly.pdbx_seq_one_letter_code
_entity_poly.pdbx_strand_id
1 'polypeptide(L)'
;QINKGAVIFSDNTQGLSDLFCTFNATPSTITVSEIACTIKDLSWLENNISPEYTQSIILPLTLTQAQFVRQADACLFQGKLRMISGATVSFMADGPAVDKMTLSKLQIEDGNRTHADLTFYNQPDMPRIVFYGQLDKPTLENMLHPDSYLYRKLQEATGDNALTVSTDKTGDITITADTLDLDSFLSPQKTSASARPLVKQNRMFINVNTLNYDHRVYQGVQAKVTIHQSSTDIDITHALLCGLDLSSKITINPAGDRPGVLTHTFFNTKQAKEVSLSIGCLTGTQSVIKGSYTLEGELVGSAQTFDMVKSKQNGHLNFKAQSGRIFKATVLSRLLSLVNIIGETDLQQQGFGFKTFTADADVKESVVHIKNAVIDADNMGIIAEGWADPLNDALDITFLVAPFKTIDTIIKYIPVVNAILNGRLVSFPARAYGKISDPTVVLLHPSAVGKGLLNLLEDLVKSPGRLVEGAKGNGK
;
A
#
# COMPACT_ATOMS: atom_id res chain seq x y z
N GLN A 1 -31.57 39.02 -44.18
CA GLN A 1 -30.68 38.39 -43.19
C GLN A 1 -31.45 38.31 -41.88
N ILE A 2 -31.78 37.10 -41.42
CA ILE A 2 -32.43 36.92 -40.13
C ILE A 2 -31.31 36.93 -39.08
N ASN A 3 -31.17 38.05 -38.37
CA ASN A 3 -30.13 38.22 -37.36
C ASN A 3 -30.56 37.69 -36.00
N LYS A 4 -31.86 37.45 -35.76
CA LYS A 4 -32.42 36.88 -34.52
C LYS A 4 -33.61 35.99 -34.82
N GLY A 5 -33.73 34.86 -34.13
CA GLY A 5 -34.87 33.94 -34.26
C GLY A 5 -34.91 32.85 -33.20
N ALA A 6 -35.99 32.08 -33.20
CA ALA A 6 -36.12 30.84 -32.43
C ALA A 6 -36.20 29.66 -33.42
N VAL A 7 -35.54 28.56 -33.09
CA VAL A 7 -35.55 27.33 -33.91
C VAL A 7 -36.05 26.18 -33.04
N ILE A 8 -37.04 25.46 -33.57
CA ILE A 8 -37.52 24.18 -33.04
C ILE A 8 -37.19 23.14 -34.11
N PHE A 9 -36.34 22.18 -33.78
CA PHE A 9 -36.00 21.09 -34.69
C PHE A 9 -37.02 19.96 -34.52
N SER A 10 -37.62 19.50 -35.63
CA SER A 10 -38.40 18.26 -35.65
C SER A 10 -37.47 17.04 -35.72
N ASP A 11 -37.96 15.87 -35.29
CA ASP A 11 -37.30 14.59 -34.90
C ASP A 11 -36.19 13.97 -35.78
N ASN A 12 -35.59 14.69 -36.74
CA ASN A 12 -34.58 14.20 -37.67
C ASN A 12 -33.12 14.44 -37.25
N THR A 13 -32.84 14.99 -36.06
CA THR A 13 -31.46 15.04 -35.52
C THR A 13 -31.11 13.72 -34.84
N GLN A 14 -30.22 12.93 -35.43
CA GLN A 14 -29.75 11.68 -34.82
C GLN A 14 -29.23 11.93 -33.40
N GLY A 15 -29.81 11.24 -32.42
CA GLY A 15 -29.40 11.29 -31.02
C GLY A 15 -29.94 12.46 -30.18
N LEU A 16 -30.67 13.42 -30.77
CA LEU A 16 -31.26 14.55 -30.05
C LEU A 16 -32.76 14.68 -30.36
N SER A 17 -33.59 14.90 -29.34
CA SER A 17 -35.00 15.30 -29.52
C SER A 17 -35.32 16.59 -28.78
N ASP A 18 -36.44 17.21 -29.17
CA ASP A 18 -37.00 18.39 -28.50
C ASP A 18 -36.02 19.58 -28.45
N LEU A 19 -35.17 19.71 -29.47
CA LEU A 19 -34.17 20.77 -29.52
C LEU A 19 -34.84 22.12 -29.78
N PHE A 20 -34.71 23.00 -28.79
CA PHE A 20 -35.11 24.39 -28.84
C PHE A 20 -33.90 25.30 -28.59
N CYS A 21 -33.80 26.39 -29.33
CA CYS A 21 -32.86 27.47 -29.02
C CYS A 21 -33.31 28.80 -29.62
N THR A 22 -32.76 29.89 -29.07
CA THR A 22 -32.77 31.21 -29.69
C THR A 22 -31.38 31.55 -30.20
N PHE A 23 -31.28 32.30 -31.29
CA PHE A 23 -29.98 32.73 -31.82
C PHE A 23 -29.97 34.22 -32.13
N ASN A 24 -28.77 34.79 -32.06
CA ASN A 24 -28.42 36.11 -32.57
C ASN A 24 -27.08 36.00 -33.32
N ALA A 25 -27.06 36.38 -34.59
CA ALA A 25 -25.87 36.27 -35.44
C ALA A 25 -25.53 37.62 -36.08
N THR A 26 -24.28 38.02 -35.93
CA THR A 26 -23.65 39.15 -36.59
C THR A 26 -22.40 38.66 -37.36
N PRO A 27 -21.79 39.48 -38.24
CA PRO A 27 -20.57 39.09 -38.94
C PRO A 27 -19.40 38.71 -38.03
N SER A 28 -19.35 39.24 -36.80
CA SER A 28 -18.25 39.01 -35.86
C SER A 28 -18.63 38.11 -34.67
N THR A 29 -19.92 37.88 -34.44
CA THR A 29 -20.40 37.11 -33.27
C THR A 29 -21.58 36.22 -33.60
N ILE A 30 -21.58 35.00 -33.06
CA ILE A 30 -22.73 34.10 -33.07
C ILE A 30 -23.06 33.75 -31.62
N THR A 31 -24.27 34.06 -31.19
CA THR A 31 -24.79 33.68 -29.88
C THR A 31 -25.99 32.77 -30.08
N VAL A 32 -25.95 31.59 -29.48
CA VAL A 32 -27.10 30.71 -29.34
C VAL A 32 -27.39 30.58 -27.85
N SER A 33 -28.63 30.81 -27.45
CA SER A 33 -29.05 30.88 -26.05
C SER A 33 -30.31 30.04 -25.85
N GLU A 34 -30.63 29.78 -24.58
CA GLU A 34 -31.81 29.00 -24.18
C GLU A 34 -31.83 27.61 -24.84
N ILE A 35 -30.64 27.05 -25.11
CA ILE A 35 -30.52 25.73 -25.72
C ILE A 35 -31.07 24.72 -24.70
N ALA A 36 -32.07 23.96 -25.14
CA ALA A 36 -32.66 22.87 -24.39
C ALA A 36 -32.94 21.69 -25.34
N CYS A 37 -32.62 20.48 -24.91
CA CYS A 37 -32.91 19.26 -25.67
C CYS A 37 -32.83 18.01 -24.79
N THR A 38 -33.34 16.90 -25.30
CA THR A 38 -33.11 15.55 -24.77
C THR A 38 -32.03 14.87 -25.60
N ILE A 39 -30.93 14.46 -24.95
CA ILE A 39 -29.83 13.73 -25.55
C ILE A 39 -30.10 12.23 -25.35
N LYS A 40 -30.35 11.52 -26.45
CA LYS A 40 -30.65 10.08 -26.48
C LYS A 40 -29.47 9.21 -26.90
N ASP A 41 -28.41 9.84 -27.43
CA ASP A 41 -27.20 9.16 -27.90
C ASP A 41 -25.98 10.10 -27.79
N LEU A 42 -24.80 9.53 -27.55
CA LEU A 42 -23.53 10.26 -27.38
C LEU A 42 -22.48 9.89 -28.44
N SER A 43 -22.84 9.17 -29.51
CA SER A 43 -21.91 8.76 -30.57
C SER A 43 -21.17 9.94 -31.23
N TRP A 44 -21.81 11.11 -31.25
CA TRP A 44 -21.23 12.35 -31.76
C TRP A 44 -20.01 12.85 -30.95
N LEU A 45 -19.82 12.38 -29.71
CA LEU A 45 -18.62 12.65 -28.89
C LEU A 45 -17.48 11.66 -29.13
N GLU A 46 -17.72 10.53 -29.81
CA GLU A 46 -16.77 9.42 -29.91
C GLU A 46 -15.52 9.76 -30.74
N ASN A 47 -15.56 10.86 -31.48
CA ASN A 47 -14.38 11.41 -32.17
C ASN A 47 -13.31 11.94 -31.20
N ASN A 48 -13.71 12.35 -29.99
CA ASN A 48 -12.83 12.96 -29.00
C ASN A 48 -12.77 12.19 -27.67
N ILE A 49 -13.71 11.26 -27.45
CA ILE A 49 -13.86 10.48 -26.22
C ILE A 49 -14.00 9.01 -26.60
N SER A 50 -13.26 8.11 -25.97
CA SER A 50 -13.37 6.67 -26.27
C SER A 50 -14.82 6.16 -26.12
N PRO A 51 -15.31 5.31 -27.03
CA PRO A 51 -16.67 4.76 -26.97
C PRO A 51 -17.00 4.07 -25.64
N GLU A 52 -16.02 3.42 -25.02
CA GLU A 52 -16.18 2.78 -23.71
C GLU A 52 -16.60 3.76 -22.60
N TYR A 53 -16.25 5.05 -22.71
CA TYR A 53 -16.66 6.09 -21.76
C TYR A 53 -18.04 6.64 -22.07
N THR A 54 -18.32 6.95 -23.35
CA THR A 54 -19.64 7.50 -23.76
C THR A 54 -20.75 6.48 -23.53
N GLN A 55 -20.50 5.20 -23.84
CA GLN A 55 -21.45 4.09 -23.63
C GLN A 55 -21.63 3.73 -22.15
N SER A 56 -20.75 4.22 -21.26
CA SER A 56 -20.92 4.00 -19.84
C SER A 56 -21.96 4.92 -19.20
N ILE A 57 -22.35 6.03 -19.84
CA ILE A 57 -23.26 7.03 -19.25
C ILE A 57 -24.72 6.63 -19.46
N ILE A 58 -25.55 6.75 -18.42
CA ILE A 58 -27.00 6.49 -18.53
C ILE A 58 -27.69 7.57 -19.36
N LEU A 59 -28.44 7.15 -20.37
CA LEU A 59 -29.26 8.00 -21.25
C LEU A 59 -30.76 7.75 -21.07
N PRO A 60 -31.64 8.72 -21.38
CA PRO A 60 -31.33 10.05 -21.91
C PRO A 60 -30.85 11.08 -20.86
N LEU A 61 -30.16 12.12 -21.34
CA LEU A 61 -29.83 13.33 -20.56
C LEU A 61 -30.72 14.49 -21.00
N THR A 62 -31.11 15.36 -20.07
CA THR A 62 -31.80 16.61 -20.42
C THR A 62 -30.81 17.77 -20.34
N LEU A 63 -30.54 18.43 -21.47
CA LEU A 63 -29.77 19.67 -21.51
C LEU A 63 -30.72 20.85 -21.27
N THR A 64 -30.35 21.73 -20.34
CA THR A 64 -31.11 22.93 -20.02
C THR A 64 -30.19 24.14 -19.87
N GLN A 65 -30.73 25.33 -20.10
CA GLN A 65 -30.05 26.61 -19.89
C GLN A 65 -28.70 26.69 -20.61
N ALA A 66 -28.55 25.98 -21.72
CA ALA A 66 -27.29 25.98 -22.44
C ALA A 66 -27.15 27.21 -23.33
N GLN A 67 -25.91 27.68 -23.45
CA GLN A 67 -25.54 28.78 -24.32
C GLN A 67 -24.25 28.46 -25.06
N PHE A 68 -24.20 28.89 -26.30
CA PHE A 68 -23.02 28.87 -27.14
C PHE A 68 -22.73 30.28 -27.62
N VAL A 69 -21.49 30.74 -27.45
CA VAL A 69 -21.03 32.04 -27.93
C VAL A 69 -19.77 31.83 -28.74
N ARG A 70 -19.75 32.35 -29.97
CA ARG A 70 -18.57 32.42 -30.83
C ARG A 70 -18.26 33.87 -31.12
N GLN A 71 -16.99 34.23 -30.91
CA GLN A 71 -16.36 35.49 -31.27
C GLN A 71 -15.21 35.21 -32.25
N ALA A 72 -14.43 36.24 -32.61
CA ALA A 72 -13.36 36.11 -33.60
C ALA A 72 -12.26 35.10 -33.20
N ASP A 73 -11.92 35.05 -31.92
CA ASP A 73 -10.80 34.31 -31.34
C ASP A 73 -11.17 33.53 -30.06
N ALA A 74 -12.46 33.43 -29.76
CA ALA A 74 -12.96 32.74 -28.58
C ALA A 74 -14.32 32.08 -28.84
N CYS A 75 -14.47 30.87 -28.34
CA CYS A 75 -15.71 30.13 -28.27
C CYS A 75 -15.98 29.75 -26.81
N LEU A 76 -17.24 29.79 -26.40
CA LEU A 76 -17.72 29.35 -25.10
C LEU A 76 -18.98 28.50 -25.28
N PHE A 77 -19.02 27.32 -24.66
CA PHE A 77 -20.21 26.48 -24.56
C PHE A 77 -20.40 26.10 -23.10
N GLN A 78 -21.56 26.40 -22.54
CA GLN A 78 -21.89 26.02 -21.17
C GLN A 78 -23.35 25.63 -21.06
N GLY A 79 -23.68 24.82 -20.06
CA GLY A 79 -25.04 24.39 -19.83
C GLY A 79 -25.16 23.49 -18.61
N LYS A 80 -26.39 23.05 -18.33
CA LYS A 80 -26.71 22.13 -17.24
C LYS A 80 -27.37 20.88 -17.79
N LEU A 81 -26.74 19.73 -17.59
CA LEU A 81 -27.28 18.41 -17.86
C LEU A 81 -28.01 17.90 -16.62
N ARG A 82 -29.17 17.31 -16.81
CA ARG A 82 -29.89 16.56 -15.78
C ARG A 82 -29.92 15.08 -16.17
N MET A 83 -29.45 14.24 -15.26
CA MET A 83 -29.45 12.78 -15.35
C MET A 83 -30.83 12.24 -14.93
N ILE A 84 -31.15 11.01 -15.33
CA ILE A 84 -32.38 10.31 -14.89
C ILE A 84 -32.40 10.10 -13.38
N SER A 85 -31.23 9.86 -12.79
CA SER A 85 -31.06 9.75 -11.33
C SER A 85 -31.41 11.01 -10.55
N GLY A 86 -31.59 12.15 -11.24
CA GLY A 86 -31.85 13.45 -10.64
C GLY A 86 -30.57 14.26 -10.39
N ALA A 87 -29.39 13.64 -10.45
CA ALA A 87 -28.11 14.32 -10.41
C ALA A 87 -27.99 15.32 -11.56
N THR A 88 -27.32 16.45 -11.31
CA THR A 88 -27.10 17.48 -12.31
C THR A 88 -25.62 17.74 -12.53
N VAL A 89 -25.26 17.97 -13.79
CA VAL A 89 -23.90 18.25 -14.22
C VAL A 89 -23.88 19.57 -14.96
N SER A 90 -23.36 20.61 -14.33
CA SER A 90 -23.09 21.90 -14.99
C SER A 90 -21.71 21.84 -15.62
N PHE A 91 -21.56 22.31 -16.84
CA PHE A 91 -20.28 22.27 -17.54
C PHE A 91 -19.99 23.58 -18.25
N MET A 92 -18.71 23.84 -18.47
CA MET A 92 -18.21 24.92 -19.31
C MET A 92 -17.05 24.39 -20.15
N ALA A 93 -17.11 24.64 -21.45
CA ALA A 93 -16.05 24.38 -22.39
C ALA A 93 -15.72 25.66 -23.15
N ASP A 94 -14.44 25.95 -23.31
CA ASP A 94 -13.96 27.13 -24.02
C ASP A 94 -12.69 26.83 -24.82
N GLY A 95 -12.40 27.72 -25.77
CA GLY A 95 -11.23 27.59 -26.63
C GLY A 95 -11.24 28.62 -27.76
N PRO A 96 -10.16 28.71 -28.55
CA PRO A 96 -10.02 29.73 -29.60
C PRO A 96 -10.91 29.48 -30.84
N ALA A 97 -11.39 28.24 -31.01
CA ALA A 97 -12.25 27.81 -32.10
C ALA A 97 -13.11 26.62 -31.64
N VAL A 98 -14.20 26.32 -32.37
CA VAL A 98 -15.18 25.28 -32.00
C VAL A 98 -14.56 23.89 -31.90
N ASP A 99 -13.65 23.55 -32.82
CA ASP A 99 -12.89 22.30 -32.87
C ASP A 99 -11.74 22.24 -31.86
N LYS A 100 -11.43 23.35 -31.19
CA LYS A 100 -10.37 23.49 -30.18
C LYS A 100 -10.91 23.78 -28.78
N MET A 101 -12.22 23.63 -28.58
CA MET A 101 -12.83 23.80 -27.27
C MET A 101 -12.47 22.62 -26.37
N THR A 102 -12.24 22.91 -25.10
CA THR A 102 -11.94 21.89 -24.09
C THR A 102 -12.75 22.17 -22.84
N LEU A 103 -13.07 21.13 -22.07
CA LEU A 103 -13.75 21.28 -20.80
C LEU A 103 -12.86 22.09 -19.85
N SER A 104 -13.38 23.20 -19.32
CA SER A 104 -12.67 24.07 -18.38
C SER A 104 -13.28 24.04 -16.99
N LYS A 105 -14.59 23.79 -16.88
CA LYS A 105 -15.27 23.56 -15.60
C LYS A 105 -16.31 22.45 -15.69
N LEU A 106 -16.45 21.72 -14.59
CA LEU A 106 -17.49 20.72 -14.37
C LEU A 106 -17.95 20.81 -12.93
N GLN A 107 -19.26 20.88 -12.71
CA GLN A 107 -19.86 20.84 -11.39
C GLN A 107 -20.88 19.70 -11.35
N ILE A 108 -20.79 18.84 -10.34
CA ILE A 108 -21.70 17.71 -10.14
C ILE A 108 -22.47 17.96 -8.84
N GLU A 109 -23.80 17.90 -8.90
CA GLU A 109 -24.70 18.06 -7.77
C GLU A 109 -25.67 16.87 -7.67
N ASP A 110 -25.74 16.22 -6.50
CA ASP A 110 -26.72 15.18 -6.15
C ASP A 110 -27.19 15.37 -4.70
N GLY A 111 -28.25 16.17 -4.54
CA GLY A 111 -28.81 16.51 -3.23
C GLY A 111 -27.76 17.06 -2.26
N ASN A 112 -27.76 16.55 -1.02
CA ASN A 112 -26.75 16.88 -0.02
C ASN A 112 -25.52 15.95 -0.07
N ARG A 113 -25.53 14.94 -0.95
CA ARG A 113 -24.50 13.91 -1.02
C ARG A 113 -23.29 14.38 -1.81
N THR A 114 -23.52 15.08 -2.91
CA THR A 114 -22.45 15.54 -3.80
C THR A 114 -22.69 16.98 -4.20
N HIS A 115 -21.65 17.79 -4.04
CA HIS A 115 -21.51 19.13 -4.60
C HIS A 115 -20.03 19.28 -4.91
N ALA A 116 -19.64 18.91 -6.12
CA ALA A 116 -18.24 18.78 -6.52
C ALA A 116 -17.94 19.72 -7.68
N ASP A 117 -17.00 20.63 -7.49
CA ASP A 117 -16.50 21.57 -8.49
C ASP A 117 -15.12 21.13 -8.99
N LEU A 118 -15.00 20.95 -10.29
CA LEU A 118 -13.76 20.63 -10.98
C LEU A 118 -13.42 21.74 -11.98
N THR A 119 -12.22 22.30 -11.85
CA THR A 119 -11.64 23.20 -12.86
C THR A 119 -10.49 22.51 -13.55
N PHE A 120 -10.46 22.54 -14.87
CA PHE A 120 -9.42 21.92 -15.68
C PHE A 120 -8.50 22.99 -16.24
N TYR A 121 -7.19 22.78 -16.16
CA TYR A 121 -6.22 23.65 -16.83
C TYR A 121 -5.56 22.92 -18.00
N ASN A 122 -5.37 23.62 -19.10
CA ASN A 122 -4.66 23.09 -20.28
C ASN A 122 -3.19 23.53 -20.36
N GLN A 123 -2.79 24.48 -19.53
CA GLN A 123 -1.42 25.00 -19.49
C GLN A 123 -0.47 23.96 -18.89
N PRO A 124 0.65 23.62 -19.56
CA PRO A 124 1.60 22.61 -19.07
C PRO A 124 2.12 22.90 -17.65
N ASP A 125 2.25 24.17 -17.30
CA ASP A 125 2.84 24.64 -16.03
C ASP A 125 1.84 24.66 -14.86
N MET A 126 0.56 24.39 -15.13
CA MET A 126 -0.52 24.35 -14.13
C MET A 126 -0.89 22.91 -13.80
N PRO A 127 -1.41 22.60 -12.60
CA PRO A 127 -1.97 21.27 -12.31
C PRO A 127 -3.12 20.94 -13.27
N ARG A 128 -3.39 19.65 -13.54
CA ARG A 128 -4.45 19.27 -14.49
C ARG A 128 -5.84 19.67 -14.00
N ILE A 129 -6.10 19.49 -12.70
CA ILE A 129 -7.42 19.64 -12.08
C ILE A 129 -7.31 20.45 -10.78
N VAL A 130 -8.31 21.26 -10.49
CA VAL A 130 -8.61 21.78 -9.15
C VAL A 130 -9.96 21.22 -8.73
N PHE A 131 -9.99 20.52 -7.60
CA PHE A 131 -11.21 19.95 -7.05
C PHE A 131 -11.66 20.74 -5.81
N TYR A 132 -12.95 21.02 -5.67
CA TYR A 132 -13.55 21.58 -4.45
C TYR A 132 -14.90 20.92 -4.16
N GLY A 133 -15.30 20.92 -2.88
CA GLY A 133 -16.57 20.38 -2.44
C GLY A 133 -16.50 18.90 -2.06
N GLN A 134 -17.55 18.12 -2.32
CA GLN A 134 -17.67 16.71 -1.96
C GLN A 134 -18.22 15.89 -3.13
N LEU A 135 -17.58 14.76 -3.42
CA LEU A 135 -17.97 13.78 -4.42
C LEU A 135 -18.07 12.39 -3.77
N ASP A 136 -19.25 11.78 -3.88
CA ASP A 136 -19.49 10.44 -3.35
C ASP A 136 -19.71 9.43 -4.47
N LYS A 137 -19.24 8.20 -4.25
CA LYS A 137 -19.34 7.07 -5.18
C LYS A 137 -20.78 6.78 -5.66
N PRO A 138 -21.82 6.74 -4.81
CA PRO A 138 -23.17 6.47 -5.28
C PRO A 138 -23.68 7.47 -6.32
N THR A 139 -23.22 8.72 -6.26
CA THR A 139 -23.56 9.72 -7.28
C THR A 139 -23.01 9.31 -8.65
N LEU A 140 -21.74 8.88 -8.69
CA LEU A 140 -21.09 8.39 -9.90
C LEU A 140 -21.74 7.10 -10.43
N GLU A 141 -22.03 6.14 -9.55
CA GLU A 141 -22.70 4.88 -9.92
C GLU A 141 -24.07 5.14 -10.55
N ASN A 142 -24.86 6.06 -9.98
CA ASN A 142 -26.18 6.43 -10.51
C ASN A 142 -26.14 7.22 -11.83
N MET A 143 -24.95 7.60 -12.29
CA MET A 143 -24.73 8.22 -13.60
C MET A 143 -24.26 7.21 -14.66
N LEU A 144 -23.91 5.98 -14.25
CA LEU A 144 -23.27 4.99 -15.10
C LEU A 144 -24.11 3.73 -15.27
N HIS A 145 -24.14 3.16 -16.47
CA HIS A 145 -24.81 1.89 -16.71
C HIS A 145 -24.17 0.78 -15.86
N PRO A 146 -24.98 -0.05 -15.17
CA PRO A 146 -24.49 -1.26 -14.53
C PRO A 146 -23.71 -2.11 -15.54
N ASP A 147 -22.57 -2.65 -15.13
CA ASP A 147 -21.65 -3.44 -15.96
C ASP A 147 -20.91 -2.69 -17.08
N SER A 148 -21.06 -1.38 -17.20
CA SER A 148 -20.27 -0.58 -18.14
C SER A 148 -18.79 -0.52 -17.76
N TYR A 149 -17.94 -0.10 -18.70
CA TYR A 149 -16.50 0.00 -18.48
C TYR A 149 -16.15 0.89 -17.27
N LEU A 150 -16.69 2.12 -17.21
CA LEU A 150 -16.41 3.04 -16.11
C LEU A 150 -17.00 2.53 -14.78
N TYR A 151 -18.18 1.90 -14.82
CA TYR A 151 -18.78 1.32 -13.62
C TYR A 151 -17.89 0.21 -13.05
N ARG A 152 -17.41 -0.73 -13.88
CA ARG A 152 -16.49 -1.79 -13.45
C ARG A 152 -15.19 -1.23 -12.92
N LYS A 153 -14.59 -0.22 -13.57
CA LYS A 153 -13.37 0.43 -13.09
C LYS A 153 -13.58 1.08 -11.72
N LEU A 154 -14.74 1.70 -11.49
CA LEU A 154 -15.09 2.26 -10.18
C LEU A 154 -15.21 1.15 -9.12
N GLN A 155 -15.86 0.02 -9.44
CA GLN A 155 -15.96 -1.12 -8.51
C GLN A 155 -14.61 -1.78 -8.23
N GLU A 156 -13.81 -2.05 -9.26
CA GLU A 156 -12.46 -2.61 -9.12
C GLU A 156 -11.60 -1.75 -8.19
N ALA A 157 -11.71 -0.44 -8.32
CA ALA A 157 -10.95 0.53 -7.54
C ALA A 157 -11.41 0.69 -6.09
N THR A 158 -12.70 0.54 -5.80
CA THR A 158 -13.28 1.02 -4.52
C THR A 158 -14.08 -0.04 -3.76
N GLY A 159 -14.22 -1.25 -4.33
CA GLY A 159 -15.10 -2.29 -3.81
C GLY A 159 -16.57 -1.89 -3.81
N ASP A 160 -17.44 -2.66 -3.17
CA ASP A 160 -18.90 -2.43 -3.18
C ASP A 160 -19.34 -1.23 -2.31
N ASN A 161 -18.44 -0.71 -1.48
CA ASN A 161 -18.76 0.18 -0.37
C ASN A 161 -18.48 1.66 -0.68
N ALA A 162 -18.61 2.53 0.33
CA ALA A 162 -18.54 3.98 0.18
C ALA A 162 -17.12 4.47 -0.15
N LEU A 163 -17.03 5.37 -1.14
CA LEU A 163 -15.91 6.28 -1.35
C LEU A 163 -16.47 7.71 -1.32
N THR A 164 -15.78 8.58 -0.59
CA THR A 164 -16.01 10.04 -0.57
C THR A 164 -14.68 10.75 -0.79
N VAL A 165 -14.68 11.72 -1.70
CA VAL A 165 -13.60 12.68 -1.89
C VAL A 165 -14.13 14.05 -1.53
N SER A 166 -13.49 14.75 -0.60
CA SER A 166 -13.95 16.07 -0.15
C SER A 166 -12.79 17.05 0.01
N THR A 167 -13.07 18.35 -0.09
CA THR A 167 -12.11 19.40 0.31
C THR A 167 -12.56 20.14 1.56
N ASP A 168 -11.62 20.46 2.44
CA ASP A 168 -11.88 21.35 3.57
C ASP A 168 -11.76 22.85 3.19
N LYS A 169 -11.91 23.73 4.21
CA LYS A 169 -11.80 25.18 4.05
C LYS A 169 -10.40 25.67 3.67
N THR A 170 -9.37 24.89 3.96
CA THR A 170 -7.99 25.17 3.54
C THR A 170 -7.70 24.68 2.12
N GLY A 171 -8.63 23.92 1.54
CA GLY A 171 -8.50 23.30 0.23
C GLY A 171 -7.74 21.98 0.28
N ASP A 172 -7.53 21.38 1.45
CA ASP A 172 -6.91 20.06 1.56
C ASP A 172 -7.91 18.99 1.14
N ILE A 173 -7.47 17.99 0.37
CA ILE A 173 -8.34 16.88 -0.06
C ILE A 173 -8.36 15.82 1.04
N THR A 174 -9.53 15.27 1.33
CA THR A 174 -9.70 14.06 2.14
C THR A 174 -10.36 12.99 1.28
N ILE A 175 -9.74 11.83 1.22
CA ILE A 175 -10.26 10.62 0.58
C ILE A 175 -10.60 9.64 1.69
N THR A 176 -11.87 9.28 1.80
CA THR A 176 -12.35 8.27 2.73
C THR A 176 -12.95 7.13 1.93
N ALA A 177 -12.50 5.90 2.18
CA ALA A 177 -13.04 4.73 1.50
C ALA A 177 -13.04 3.48 2.39
N ASP A 178 -14.01 2.60 2.17
CA ASP A 178 -14.01 1.28 2.80
C ASP A 178 -12.97 0.35 2.15
N THR A 179 -12.84 0.42 0.82
CA THR A 179 -11.78 -0.27 0.09
C THR A 179 -11.20 0.66 -0.96
N LEU A 180 -9.88 0.59 -1.14
CA LEU A 180 -9.19 1.23 -2.24
C LEU A 180 -8.18 0.25 -2.82
N ASP A 181 -8.31 -0.06 -4.11
CA ASP A 181 -7.41 -0.95 -4.82
C ASP A 181 -6.53 -0.15 -5.77
N LEU A 182 -5.28 0.08 -5.37
CA LEU A 182 -4.32 0.80 -6.20
C LEU A 182 -3.71 -0.08 -7.29
N ASP A 183 -3.72 -1.40 -7.12
CA ASP A 183 -3.20 -2.34 -8.12
C ASP A 183 -4.06 -2.31 -9.40
N SER A 184 -5.35 -2.02 -9.26
CA SER A 184 -6.27 -1.80 -10.39
C SER A 184 -5.90 -0.59 -11.27
N PHE A 185 -5.22 0.41 -10.70
CA PHE A 185 -4.81 1.64 -11.39
C PHE A 185 -3.35 1.62 -11.86
N LEU A 186 -2.49 0.98 -11.08
CA LEU A 186 -1.05 0.95 -11.29
C LEU A 186 -0.68 -0.17 -12.26
N SER A 187 -1.07 -0.01 -13.52
CA SER A 187 -0.38 -0.73 -14.60
C SER A 187 1.09 -0.28 -14.63
N PRO A 188 2.06 -1.15 -14.94
CA PRO A 188 3.47 -0.78 -15.08
C PRO A 188 3.68 0.08 -16.34
N GLN A 189 3.21 1.34 -16.30
CA GLN A 189 3.53 2.34 -17.29
C GLN A 189 4.90 2.91 -16.97
N LYS A 190 5.89 2.46 -17.73
CA LYS A 190 7.15 3.19 -17.94
C LYS A 190 6.82 4.57 -18.52
N THR A 191 6.71 5.59 -17.69
CA THR A 191 6.70 6.97 -18.20
C THR A 191 7.67 7.86 -17.42
N SER A 192 8.86 7.96 -18.02
CA SER A 192 9.90 8.98 -17.81
C SER A 192 9.48 10.31 -18.45
N ALA A 193 8.38 10.92 -18.00
CA ALA A 193 8.03 12.28 -18.41
C ALA A 193 7.77 13.12 -17.17
N SER A 194 8.32 14.34 -17.16
CA SER A 194 8.04 15.39 -16.16
C SER A 194 6.54 15.41 -15.86
N ALA A 195 6.17 14.87 -14.70
CA ALA A 195 4.78 14.56 -14.39
C ALA A 195 4.11 15.85 -13.93
N ARG A 196 3.47 16.55 -14.87
CA ARG A 196 2.51 17.62 -14.58
C ARG A 196 1.54 17.15 -13.49
N PRO A 197 1.47 17.82 -12.31
CA PRO A 197 0.65 17.37 -11.20
C PRO A 197 -0.83 17.19 -11.60
N LEU A 198 -1.46 16.11 -11.15
CA LEU A 198 -2.88 15.85 -11.46
C LEU A 198 -3.79 16.87 -10.77
N VAL A 199 -3.54 17.16 -9.49
CA VAL A 199 -4.34 18.09 -8.67
C VAL A 199 -3.49 19.27 -8.20
N LYS A 200 -4.13 20.44 -7.99
CA LYS A 200 -3.48 21.65 -7.46
C LYS A 200 -3.16 21.54 -5.98
N GLN A 201 -3.96 20.77 -5.25
CA GLN A 201 -3.87 20.65 -3.81
C GLN A 201 -2.56 19.99 -3.41
N ASN A 202 -1.84 20.67 -2.52
CA ASN A 202 -0.55 20.19 -2.05
C ASN A 202 -0.69 19.21 -0.89
N ARG A 203 -1.88 19.02 -0.33
CA ARG A 203 -2.11 18.16 0.84
C ARG A 203 -3.33 17.29 0.64
N MET A 204 -3.16 16.00 0.92
CA MET A 204 -4.21 15.00 0.82
C MET A 204 -4.17 14.12 2.06
N PHE A 205 -5.34 13.84 2.64
CA PHE A 205 -5.54 12.90 3.72
C PHE A 205 -6.24 11.66 3.18
N ILE A 206 -5.69 10.49 3.47
CA ILE A 206 -6.18 9.20 3.00
C ILE A 206 -6.60 8.41 4.24
N ASN A 207 -7.89 8.10 4.35
CA ASN A 207 -8.47 7.33 5.43
C ASN A 207 -9.21 6.13 4.83
N VAL A 208 -8.56 4.97 4.79
CA VAL A 208 -9.06 3.80 4.06
C VAL A 208 -9.09 2.57 4.97
N ASN A 209 -10.23 1.89 5.04
CA ASN A 209 -10.37 0.69 5.87
C ASN A 209 -9.56 -0.49 5.31
N THR A 210 -9.57 -0.70 4.00
CA THR A 210 -8.77 -1.73 3.30
C THR A 210 -8.08 -1.15 2.07
N LEU A 211 -6.76 -1.20 2.01
CA LEU A 211 -5.96 -0.75 0.87
C LEU A 211 -5.23 -1.95 0.24
N ASN A 212 -5.49 -2.20 -1.04
CA ASN A 212 -4.70 -3.16 -1.83
C ASN A 212 -3.61 -2.41 -2.58
N TYR A 213 -2.36 -2.83 -2.37
CA TYR A 213 -1.19 -2.27 -3.05
C TYR A 213 -0.06 -3.30 -3.10
N ASP A 214 0.56 -3.47 -4.27
CA ASP A 214 1.66 -4.40 -4.52
C ASP A 214 1.30 -5.84 -4.12
N HIS A 215 0.07 -6.28 -4.43
CA HIS A 215 -0.49 -7.57 -4.05
C HIS A 215 -0.55 -7.82 -2.52
N ARG A 216 -0.52 -6.75 -1.73
CA ARG A 216 -0.64 -6.80 -0.26
C ARG A 216 -1.88 -6.04 0.19
N VAL A 217 -2.47 -6.54 1.28
CA VAL A 217 -3.64 -5.95 1.91
C VAL A 217 -3.22 -5.23 3.18
N TYR A 218 -3.48 -3.93 3.24
CA TYR A 218 -3.28 -3.07 4.40
C TYR A 218 -4.64 -2.70 5.00
N GLN A 219 -4.75 -2.72 6.32
CA GLN A 219 -6.00 -2.38 7.02
C GLN A 219 -5.86 -1.09 7.82
N GLY A 220 -6.94 -0.30 7.91
CA GLY A 220 -7.02 0.91 8.72
C GLY A 220 -5.96 1.96 8.34
N VAL A 221 -5.72 2.15 7.04
CA VAL A 221 -4.70 3.07 6.54
C VAL A 221 -5.11 4.51 6.80
N GLN A 222 -4.25 5.22 7.52
CA GLN A 222 -4.31 6.66 7.73
C GLN A 222 -3.00 7.26 7.24
N ALA A 223 -3.08 8.11 6.22
CA ALA A 223 -1.91 8.73 5.62
C ALA A 223 -2.17 10.19 5.25
N LYS A 224 -1.11 10.99 5.30
CA LYS A 224 -1.08 12.37 4.83
C LYS A 224 -0.02 12.49 3.74
N VAL A 225 -0.45 12.83 2.54
CA VAL A 225 0.42 13.12 1.39
C VAL A 225 0.60 14.63 1.29
N THR A 226 1.84 15.09 1.20
CA THR A 226 2.21 16.49 0.99
C THR A 226 3.07 16.61 -0.26
N ILE A 227 2.58 17.33 -1.27
CA ILE A 227 3.25 17.56 -2.53
C ILE A 227 3.96 18.92 -2.46
N HIS A 228 5.28 18.89 -2.59
CA HIS A 228 6.13 20.07 -2.71
C HIS A 228 6.52 20.32 -4.17
N GLN A 229 7.24 21.40 -4.44
CA GLN A 229 7.71 21.71 -5.80
C GLN A 229 8.69 20.65 -6.34
N SER A 230 9.52 20.06 -5.48
CA SER A 230 10.60 19.14 -5.85
C SER A 230 10.52 17.77 -5.18
N SER A 231 9.56 17.56 -4.28
CA SER A 231 9.44 16.33 -3.50
C SER A 231 7.98 16.02 -3.19
N THR A 232 7.70 14.78 -2.80
CA THR A 232 6.43 14.36 -2.24
C THR A 232 6.70 13.59 -0.96
N ASP A 233 6.10 14.05 0.14
CA ASP A 233 6.17 13.41 1.45
C ASP A 233 4.88 12.66 1.72
N ILE A 234 4.99 11.41 2.14
CA ILE A 234 3.87 10.55 2.54
C ILE A 234 4.11 10.13 3.98
N ASP A 235 3.32 10.67 4.89
CA ASP A 235 3.30 10.30 6.30
C ASP A 235 2.18 9.28 6.53
N ILE A 236 2.51 8.00 6.62
CA ILE A 236 1.59 6.93 7.04
C ILE A 236 1.61 6.89 8.58
N THR A 237 0.58 7.44 9.21
CA THR A 237 0.48 7.50 10.68
C THR A 237 0.01 6.19 11.28
N HIS A 238 -0.79 5.42 10.53
CA HIS A 238 -1.23 4.09 10.94
C HIS A 238 -1.58 3.24 9.72
N ALA A 239 -1.19 1.98 9.76
CA ALA A 239 -1.70 0.93 8.90
C ALA A 239 -1.44 -0.42 9.58
N LEU A 240 -2.23 -1.44 9.24
CA LEU A 240 -2.01 -2.81 9.69
C LEU A 240 -1.66 -3.67 8.47
N LEU A 241 -0.46 -4.25 8.46
CA LEU A 241 -0.04 -5.21 7.45
C LEU A 241 0.22 -6.55 8.12
N CYS A 242 -0.51 -7.60 7.73
CA CYS A 242 -0.37 -8.93 8.34
C CYS A 242 -0.47 -8.90 9.88
N GLY A 243 -1.29 -8.00 10.43
CA GLY A 243 -1.41 -7.79 11.87
C GLY A 243 -0.28 -7.00 12.54
N LEU A 244 0.75 -6.58 11.82
CA LEU A 244 1.75 -5.62 12.30
C LEU A 244 1.22 -4.20 12.18
N ASP A 245 1.25 -3.42 13.27
CA ASP A 245 0.99 -1.98 13.22
C ASP A 245 2.21 -1.30 12.62
N LEU A 246 1.99 -0.52 11.58
CA LEU A 246 2.97 0.12 10.73
C LEU A 246 2.76 1.63 10.79
N SER A 247 3.84 2.37 10.98
CA SER A 247 3.92 3.78 10.60
C SER A 247 5.14 4.00 9.72
N SER A 248 5.06 4.92 8.78
CA SER A 248 6.15 5.16 7.83
C SER A 248 6.17 6.61 7.36
N LYS A 249 7.37 7.13 7.15
CA LYS A 249 7.59 8.38 6.41
C LYS A 249 8.29 8.05 5.11
N ILE A 250 7.73 8.49 3.99
CA ILE A 250 8.28 8.27 2.67
C ILE A 250 8.48 9.62 2.00
N THR A 251 9.69 9.90 1.55
CA THR A 251 9.99 11.08 0.74
C THR A 251 10.41 10.64 -0.65
N ILE A 252 9.72 11.12 -1.67
CA ILE A 252 9.97 10.85 -3.09
C ILE A 252 10.51 12.13 -3.73
N ASN A 253 11.72 12.07 -4.27
CA ASN A 253 12.38 13.16 -4.98
C ASN A 253 12.47 12.79 -6.47
N PRO A 254 11.47 13.16 -7.30
CA PRO A 254 11.38 12.71 -8.69
C PRO A 254 12.39 13.38 -9.65
N ALA A 255 12.96 14.54 -9.28
CA ALA A 255 13.93 15.27 -10.11
C ALA A 255 14.95 16.05 -9.26
N GLY A 256 16.25 15.88 -9.56
CA GLY A 256 17.39 16.54 -8.89
C GLY A 256 18.73 15.81 -9.17
N ASP A 257 19.86 16.29 -8.62
CA ASP A 257 21.19 15.66 -8.79
C ASP A 257 21.27 14.21 -8.27
N ARG A 258 20.32 13.80 -7.42
CA ARG A 258 20.13 12.44 -6.94
C ARG A 258 18.63 12.15 -6.81
N PRO A 259 17.93 11.74 -7.88
CA PRO A 259 16.56 11.25 -7.76
C PRO A 259 16.55 10.08 -6.78
N GLY A 260 15.56 10.04 -5.90
CA GLY A 260 15.54 9.01 -4.89
C GLY A 260 14.30 8.97 -4.02
N VAL A 261 14.15 7.81 -3.38
CA VAL A 261 13.12 7.49 -2.41
C VAL A 261 13.81 7.23 -1.09
N LEU A 262 13.38 7.94 -0.05
CA LEU A 262 13.77 7.72 1.33
C LEU A 262 12.58 7.16 2.08
N THR A 263 12.79 6.11 2.86
CA THR A 263 11.75 5.51 3.71
C THR A 263 12.25 5.41 5.14
N HIS A 264 11.41 5.72 6.10
CA HIS A 264 11.66 5.45 7.51
C HIS A 264 10.42 4.80 8.11
N THR A 265 10.52 3.51 8.36
CA THR A 265 9.38 2.64 8.70
C THR A 265 9.58 2.06 10.09
N PHE A 266 8.54 2.18 10.91
CA PHE A 266 8.45 1.52 12.20
C PHE A 266 7.32 0.52 12.14
N PHE A 267 7.54 -0.66 12.72
CA PHE A 267 6.46 -1.60 12.95
C PHE A 267 6.56 -2.21 14.35
N ASN A 268 5.38 -2.42 14.93
CA ASN A 268 5.23 -3.12 16.19
C ASN A 268 3.94 -3.96 16.19
N THR A 269 3.98 -5.08 16.87
CA THR A 269 2.79 -5.77 17.37
C THR A 269 2.32 -5.12 18.69
N LYS A 270 1.28 -4.27 18.64
CA LYS A 270 0.71 -3.66 19.88
C LYS A 270 0.18 -4.67 20.92
N GLN A 271 -0.07 -5.92 20.51
CA GLN A 271 -0.52 -7.01 21.39
C GLN A 271 0.11 -8.32 20.92
N ALA A 272 0.25 -9.28 21.84
CA ALA A 272 0.75 -10.60 21.51
C ALA A 272 -0.23 -11.31 20.57
N LYS A 273 0.07 -11.30 19.27
CA LYS A 273 -0.77 -11.93 18.23
C LYS A 273 -0.35 -13.37 18.03
N GLU A 274 -1.22 -14.18 17.45
CA GLU A 274 -0.83 -15.53 17.07
C GLU A 274 0.16 -15.44 15.89
N VAL A 275 1.39 -15.94 16.09
CA VAL A 275 2.47 -15.91 15.08
C VAL A 275 2.02 -16.48 13.73
N SER A 276 1.07 -17.41 13.76
CA SER A 276 0.67 -18.14 12.57
C SER A 276 0.09 -17.24 11.47
N LEU A 277 -0.58 -16.16 11.87
CA LEU A 277 -1.31 -15.25 10.98
C LEU A 277 -0.38 -14.21 10.33
N SER A 278 0.68 -13.81 11.03
CA SER A 278 1.49 -12.66 10.63
C SER A 278 2.70 -13.03 9.79
N ILE A 279 3.51 -14.00 10.25
CA ILE A 279 4.72 -14.42 9.51
C ILE A 279 4.32 -15.08 8.19
N GLY A 280 3.25 -15.88 8.20
CA GLY A 280 2.79 -16.53 6.98
C GLY A 280 2.31 -15.54 5.92
N CYS A 281 1.56 -14.52 6.34
CA CYS A 281 1.14 -13.43 5.47
C CYS A 281 2.32 -12.62 4.90
N LEU A 282 3.34 -12.30 5.71
CA LEU A 282 4.51 -11.53 5.25
C LEU A 282 5.39 -12.30 4.26
N THR A 283 5.46 -13.62 4.41
CA THR A 283 6.37 -14.49 3.63
C THR A 283 5.67 -15.26 2.50
N GLY A 284 4.32 -15.26 2.47
CA GLY A 284 3.54 -16.09 1.55
C GLY A 284 3.60 -17.59 1.85
N THR A 285 4.06 -18.00 3.03
CA THR A 285 4.20 -19.42 3.43
C THR A 285 3.33 -19.76 4.63
N GLN A 286 3.06 -21.05 4.88
CA GLN A 286 2.40 -21.43 6.13
C GLN A 286 3.35 -21.17 7.29
N SER A 287 2.90 -20.40 8.28
CA SER A 287 3.74 -20.11 9.44
C SER A 287 4.04 -21.38 10.23
N VAL A 288 5.32 -21.50 10.57
CA VAL A 288 5.91 -22.66 11.26
C VAL A 288 5.93 -22.48 12.78
N ILE A 289 5.32 -21.42 13.31
CA ILE A 289 5.32 -21.10 14.75
C ILE A 289 3.90 -20.77 15.17
N LYS A 290 3.45 -21.36 16.28
CA LYS A 290 2.25 -20.94 17.02
C LYS A 290 2.64 -20.43 18.39
N GLY A 291 1.87 -19.50 18.92
CA GLY A 291 2.14 -18.85 20.19
C GLY A 291 1.97 -17.34 20.07
N SER A 292 2.00 -16.68 21.21
CA SER A 292 1.93 -15.22 21.27
C SER A 292 3.31 -14.63 20.98
N TYR A 293 3.42 -13.64 20.10
CA TYR A 293 4.68 -12.96 19.83
C TYR A 293 4.58 -11.45 19.80
N THR A 294 5.75 -10.83 20.02
CA THR A 294 6.01 -9.45 19.71
C THR A 294 7.10 -9.33 18.66
N LEU A 295 6.90 -8.46 17.68
CA LEU A 295 7.91 -8.06 16.71
C LEU A 295 7.96 -6.53 16.66
N GLU A 296 9.13 -5.99 16.94
CA GLU A 296 9.44 -4.57 16.85
C GLU A 296 10.54 -4.37 15.82
N GLY A 297 10.42 -3.34 14.99
CA GLY A 297 11.43 -3.04 14.00
C GLY A 297 11.41 -1.58 13.57
N GLU A 298 12.61 -1.10 13.25
CA GLU A 298 12.86 0.18 12.61
C GLU A 298 13.70 -0.08 11.37
N LEU A 299 13.20 0.32 10.21
CA LEU A 299 13.87 0.17 8.91
C LEU A 299 13.96 1.52 8.20
N VAL A 300 15.15 1.81 7.69
CA VAL A 300 15.44 3.00 6.88
C VAL A 300 15.92 2.53 5.51
N GLY A 301 15.34 3.12 4.47
CA GLY A 301 15.67 2.80 3.08
C GLY A 301 16.05 4.03 2.29
N SER A 302 16.99 3.85 1.36
CA SER A 302 17.39 4.88 0.40
C SER A 302 17.72 4.24 -0.93
N ALA A 303 17.02 4.63 -1.99
CA ALA A 303 17.25 4.13 -3.34
C ALA A 303 16.84 5.15 -4.40
N GLN A 304 17.17 4.90 -5.68
CA GLN A 304 16.79 5.79 -6.78
C GLN A 304 15.31 5.72 -7.13
N THR A 305 14.69 4.55 -6.97
CA THR A 305 13.29 4.29 -7.32
C THR A 305 12.57 3.59 -6.19
N PHE A 306 11.24 3.66 -6.22
CA PHE A 306 10.38 3.01 -5.24
C PHE A 306 10.54 1.47 -5.28
N ASP A 307 10.74 0.89 -6.47
CA ASP A 307 10.97 -0.55 -6.61
C ASP A 307 12.29 -1.00 -5.96
N MET A 308 13.34 -0.19 -6.11
CA MET A 308 14.67 -0.50 -5.56
C MET A 308 14.74 -0.32 -4.04
N VAL A 309 13.91 0.54 -3.44
CA VAL A 309 14.00 0.82 -2.00
C VAL A 309 13.71 -0.41 -1.14
N LYS A 310 12.89 -1.35 -1.66
CA LYS A 310 12.56 -2.62 -0.98
C LYS A 310 13.80 -3.48 -0.69
N SER A 311 14.84 -3.40 -1.54
CA SER A 311 16.10 -4.15 -1.38
C SER A 311 17.24 -3.33 -0.76
N LYS A 312 16.95 -2.14 -0.23
CA LYS A 312 17.93 -1.18 0.31
C LYS A 312 17.60 -0.76 1.75
N GLN A 313 16.96 -1.66 2.51
CA GLN A 313 16.56 -1.40 3.87
C GLN A 313 17.69 -1.70 4.84
N ASN A 314 17.86 -0.84 5.84
CA ASN A 314 18.84 -0.96 6.89
C ASN A 314 18.16 -0.67 8.23
N GLY A 315 18.54 -1.35 9.31
CA GLY A 315 17.89 -1.12 10.60
C GLY A 315 18.03 -2.25 11.59
N HIS A 316 17.05 -2.41 12.47
CA HIS A 316 17.10 -3.37 13.55
C HIS A 316 15.73 -4.02 13.78
N LEU A 317 15.74 -5.31 14.13
CA LEU A 317 14.57 -6.13 14.43
C LEU A 317 14.73 -6.80 15.78
N ASN A 318 13.68 -6.75 16.59
CA ASN A 318 13.57 -7.47 17.84
C ASN A 318 12.32 -8.35 17.84
N PHE A 319 12.54 -9.66 17.98
CA PHE A 319 11.47 -10.66 18.02
C PHE A 319 11.45 -11.34 19.38
N LYS A 320 10.26 -11.53 19.94
CA LYS A 320 10.04 -12.33 21.16
C LYS A 320 8.77 -13.14 21.01
N ALA A 321 8.80 -14.41 21.39
CA ALA A 321 7.63 -15.25 21.52
C ALA A 321 7.69 -16.01 22.85
N GLN A 322 6.52 -16.31 23.40
CA GLN A 322 6.39 -17.02 24.67
C GLN A 322 5.34 -18.14 24.58
N SER A 323 5.61 -19.21 25.32
CA SER A 323 4.68 -20.34 25.52
C SER A 323 4.09 -20.84 24.19
N GLY A 324 4.97 -21.15 23.24
CA GLY A 324 4.59 -21.47 21.87
C GLY A 324 5.05 -22.85 21.43
N ARG A 325 4.85 -23.12 20.14
CA ARG A 325 5.23 -24.39 19.50
C ARG A 325 5.69 -24.14 18.07
N ILE A 326 6.82 -24.73 17.70
CA ILE A 326 7.37 -24.66 16.34
C ILE A 326 7.01 -25.96 15.61
N PHE A 327 6.33 -25.83 14.47
CA PHE A 327 5.88 -26.91 13.60
C PHE A 327 6.56 -26.80 12.24
N LYS A 328 7.07 -27.90 11.69
CA LYS A 328 7.52 -27.96 10.28
C LYS A 328 8.53 -26.89 9.85
N ALA A 329 9.29 -26.29 10.76
CA ALA A 329 10.43 -25.46 10.39
C ALA A 329 11.50 -26.38 9.81
N THR A 330 11.69 -26.39 8.48
CA THR A 330 12.57 -27.35 7.77
C THR A 330 13.97 -27.38 8.35
N VAL A 331 14.54 -26.21 8.64
CA VAL A 331 15.85 -26.06 9.29
C VAL A 331 15.90 -26.82 10.62
N LEU A 332 14.97 -26.51 11.53
CA LEU A 332 14.94 -27.07 12.88
C LEU A 332 14.57 -28.56 12.85
N SER A 333 13.69 -28.98 11.95
CA SER A 333 13.28 -30.39 11.83
C SER A 333 14.45 -31.27 11.37
N ARG A 334 15.19 -30.82 10.36
CA ARG A 334 16.42 -31.50 9.89
C ARG A 334 17.51 -31.48 10.97
N LEU A 335 17.69 -30.34 11.64
CA LEU A 335 18.63 -30.18 12.75
C LEU A 335 18.36 -31.18 13.87
N LEU A 336 17.12 -31.29 14.33
CA LEU A 336 16.75 -32.14 15.46
C LEU A 336 16.75 -33.64 15.13
N SER A 337 16.50 -33.98 13.87
CA SER A 337 16.62 -35.35 13.37
C SER A 337 18.08 -35.82 13.38
N LEU A 338 19.05 -34.95 13.04
CA LEU A 338 20.48 -35.28 13.10
C LEU A 338 20.98 -35.58 14.53
N VAL A 339 20.34 -34.99 15.54
CA VAL A 339 20.75 -35.12 16.94
C VAL A 339 19.95 -36.21 17.68
N ASN A 340 19.01 -36.89 17.00
CA ASN A 340 18.15 -37.96 17.56
C ASN A 340 17.39 -37.56 18.85
N ILE A 341 17.03 -36.28 19.01
CA ILE A 341 16.35 -35.78 20.23
C ILE A 341 14.86 -36.07 20.18
N ILE A 342 14.25 -35.91 19.00
CA ILE A 342 12.85 -36.17 18.71
C ILE A 342 12.82 -36.95 17.39
N GLY A 343 12.00 -38.00 17.31
CA GLY A 343 11.86 -38.77 16.07
C GLY A 343 11.37 -37.89 14.91
N GLU A 344 11.87 -38.13 13.70
CA GLU A 344 11.55 -37.34 12.50
C GLU A 344 10.03 -37.25 12.27
N THR A 345 9.29 -38.34 12.53
CA THR A 345 7.82 -38.42 12.46
C THR A 345 7.11 -37.52 13.48
N ASP A 346 7.61 -37.42 14.72
CA ASP A 346 7.03 -36.59 15.79
C ASP A 346 7.33 -35.10 15.56
N LEU A 347 8.51 -34.77 15.03
CA LEU A 347 8.85 -33.41 14.60
C LEU A 347 7.95 -32.93 13.46
N GLN A 348 7.72 -33.79 12.47
CA GLN A 348 6.88 -33.46 11.33
C GLN A 348 5.39 -33.37 11.66
N GLN A 349 4.88 -34.20 12.58
CA GLN A 349 3.45 -34.23 12.94
C GLN A 349 3.09 -33.31 14.11
N GLN A 350 3.90 -33.28 15.18
CA GLN A 350 3.56 -32.59 16.42
C GLN A 350 4.37 -31.31 16.65
N GLY A 351 5.54 -31.13 16.02
CA GLY A 351 6.44 -30.00 16.32
C GLY A 351 7.00 -30.04 17.75
N PHE A 352 7.75 -29.02 18.18
CA PHE A 352 8.32 -28.92 19.53
C PHE A 352 7.90 -27.64 20.26
N GLY A 353 7.60 -27.77 21.55
CA GLY A 353 7.18 -26.66 22.40
C GLY A 353 8.37 -25.83 22.90
N PHE A 354 8.12 -24.54 23.14
CA PHE A 354 9.09 -23.64 23.74
C PHE A 354 8.45 -22.69 24.75
N LYS A 355 9.23 -22.37 25.79
CA LYS A 355 8.86 -21.38 26.80
C LYS A 355 9.15 -19.98 26.31
N THR A 356 10.34 -19.75 25.75
CA THR A 356 10.73 -18.46 25.17
C THR A 356 11.47 -18.65 23.86
N PHE A 357 11.25 -17.72 22.93
CA PHE A 357 12.05 -17.58 21.71
C PHE A 357 12.32 -16.10 21.51
N THR A 358 13.57 -15.67 21.64
CA THR A 358 14.01 -14.30 21.36
C THR A 358 14.97 -14.26 20.18
N ALA A 359 14.89 -13.22 19.36
CA ALA A 359 15.87 -12.95 18.32
C ALA A 359 16.15 -11.44 18.20
N ASP A 360 17.43 -11.11 18.11
CA ASP A 360 17.97 -9.78 17.89
C ASP A 360 18.74 -9.78 16.57
N ALA A 361 18.34 -8.91 15.64
CA ALA A 361 18.91 -8.89 14.31
C ALA A 361 19.10 -7.47 13.76
N ASP A 362 20.21 -7.27 13.05
CA ASP A 362 20.39 -6.08 12.22
C ASP A 362 19.96 -6.37 10.79
N VAL A 363 19.38 -5.39 10.12
CA VAL A 363 19.11 -5.45 8.69
C VAL A 363 20.15 -4.60 7.97
N LYS A 364 20.80 -5.17 6.95
CA LYS A 364 21.76 -4.47 6.08
C LYS A 364 21.43 -4.78 4.64
N GLU A 365 21.10 -3.75 3.86
CA GLU A 365 20.71 -3.91 2.45
C GLU A 365 19.63 -5.01 2.27
N SER A 366 18.64 -5.02 3.16
CA SER A 366 17.55 -6.00 3.26
C SER A 366 17.96 -7.44 3.61
N VAL A 367 19.24 -7.69 3.93
CA VAL A 367 19.72 -8.96 4.52
C VAL A 367 19.61 -8.89 6.04
N VAL A 368 18.95 -9.89 6.63
CA VAL A 368 18.72 -10.00 8.07
C VAL A 368 19.90 -10.74 8.70
N HIS A 369 20.73 -10.02 9.45
CA HIS A 369 21.85 -10.56 10.22
C HIS A 369 21.40 -10.82 11.66
N ILE A 370 21.15 -12.10 11.96
CA ILE A 370 20.77 -12.58 13.28
C ILE A 370 22.02 -12.55 14.16
N LYS A 371 22.07 -11.58 15.07
CA LYS A 371 23.13 -11.51 16.08
C LYS A 371 22.95 -12.66 17.05
N ASN A 372 21.79 -12.67 17.71
CA ASN A 372 21.50 -13.58 18.81
C ASN A 372 20.08 -14.08 18.67
N ALA A 373 19.90 -15.38 18.45
CA ALA A 373 18.62 -16.04 18.62
C ALA A 373 18.72 -17.12 19.70
N VAL A 374 17.75 -17.14 20.62
CA VAL A 374 17.71 -18.09 21.74
C VAL A 374 16.31 -18.69 21.82
N ILE A 375 16.25 -20.02 21.82
CA ILE A 375 15.02 -20.78 22.02
C ILE A 375 15.20 -21.65 23.28
N ASP A 376 14.42 -21.36 24.31
CA ASP A 376 14.26 -22.24 25.47
C ASP A 376 13.11 -23.21 25.21
N ALA A 377 13.44 -24.33 24.56
CA ALA A 377 12.49 -25.37 24.25
C ALA A 377 12.24 -26.29 25.46
N ASP A 378 11.12 -27.02 25.46
CA ASP A 378 10.70 -27.85 26.60
C ASP A 378 11.76 -28.85 27.05
N ASN A 379 12.56 -29.37 26.11
CA ASN A 379 13.56 -30.41 26.33
C ASN A 379 14.96 -30.05 25.79
N MET A 380 15.20 -28.81 25.36
CA MET A 380 16.51 -28.40 24.82
C MET A 380 16.69 -26.88 24.80
N GLY A 381 17.93 -26.43 24.83
CA GLY A 381 18.31 -25.05 24.51
C GLY A 381 18.85 -24.97 23.09
N ILE A 382 18.41 -23.98 22.32
CA ILE A 382 18.95 -23.68 20.99
C ILE A 382 19.45 -22.24 20.96
N ILE A 383 20.67 -22.04 20.49
CA ILE A 383 21.22 -20.72 20.21
C ILE A 383 21.59 -20.68 18.74
N ALA A 384 21.31 -19.57 18.06
CA ALA A 384 21.64 -19.40 16.66
C ALA A 384 22.19 -18.00 16.35
N GLU A 385 23.11 -17.97 15.40
CA GLU A 385 23.66 -16.76 14.78
C GLU A 385 23.82 -16.98 13.27
N GLY A 386 23.77 -15.92 12.48
CA GLY A 386 23.96 -16.02 11.03
C GLY A 386 23.21 -14.97 10.25
N TRP A 387 22.83 -15.28 9.01
CA TRP A 387 22.07 -14.36 8.17
C TRP A 387 21.03 -15.08 7.32
N ALA A 388 20.00 -14.33 6.96
CA ALA A 388 18.98 -14.73 6.00
C ALA A 388 18.70 -13.57 5.04
N ASP A 389 18.55 -13.89 3.77
CA ASP A 389 18.16 -12.99 2.70
C ASP A 389 16.79 -13.45 2.15
N PRO A 390 15.68 -12.89 2.67
CA PRO A 390 14.34 -13.27 2.24
C PRO A 390 14.05 -12.91 0.78
N LEU A 391 14.76 -11.92 0.20
CA LEU A 391 14.54 -11.49 -1.17
C LEU A 391 15.16 -12.45 -2.18
N ASN A 392 16.29 -13.06 -1.81
CA ASN A 392 17.02 -14.00 -2.67
C ASN A 392 16.83 -15.48 -2.28
N ASP A 393 15.89 -15.79 -1.37
CA ASP A 393 15.65 -17.15 -0.83
C ASP A 393 16.95 -17.84 -0.39
N ALA A 394 17.78 -17.16 0.41
CA ALA A 394 19.07 -17.68 0.86
C ALA A 394 19.26 -17.53 2.37
N LEU A 395 19.90 -18.50 3.01
CA LEU A 395 20.32 -18.41 4.41
C LEU A 395 21.67 -19.07 4.66
N ASP A 396 22.29 -18.67 5.76
CA ASP A 396 23.42 -19.35 6.38
C ASP A 396 23.40 -19.09 7.89
N ILE A 397 22.99 -20.11 8.65
CA ILE A 397 22.75 -20.01 10.08
C ILE A 397 23.49 -21.13 10.79
N THR A 398 24.26 -20.76 11.80
CA THR A 398 24.92 -21.70 12.70
C THR A 398 24.11 -21.84 13.97
N PHE A 399 23.91 -23.08 14.40
CA PHE A 399 23.14 -23.45 15.58
C PHE A 399 24.04 -24.14 16.59
N LEU A 400 23.75 -23.93 17.87
CA LEU A 400 24.20 -24.76 18.96
C LEU A 400 22.99 -25.36 19.67
N VAL A 401 22.85 -26.68 19.62
CA VAL A 401 21.73 -27.40 20.22
C VAL A 401 22.20 -28.16 21.45
N ALA A 402 21.59 -27.88 22.60
CA ALA A 402 21.87 -28.56 23.86
C ALA A 402 20.67 -29.42 24.29
N PRO A 403 20.62 -30.70 23.89
CA PRO A 403 19.58 -31.63 24.30
C PRO A 403 19.49 -31.84 25.82
N PHE A 404 18.28 -32.12 26.30
CA PHE A 404 17.93 -32.46 27.68
C PHE A 404 18.28 -31.40 28.73
N LYS A 405 18.66 -30.20 28.30
CA LYS A 405 18.99 -29.06 29.15
C LYS A 405 18.22 -27.85 28.66
N THR A 406 17.47 -27.22 29.56
CA THR A 406 16.89 -25.89 29.31
C THR A 406 17.98 -24.81 29.38
N ILE A 407 17.69 -23.61 28.88
CA ILE A 407 18.63 -22.47 28.96
C ILE A 407 19.06 -22.21 30.41
N ASP A 408 18.13 -22.29 31.37
CA ASP A 408 18.40 -22.16 32.81
C ASP A 408 19.42 -23.17 33.34
N THR A 409 19.47 -24.35 32.73
CA THR A 409 20.42 -25.42 33.08
C THR A 409 21.76 -25.16 32.42
N ILE A 410 21.79 -24.68 31.17
CA ILE A 410 23.03 -24.33 30.45
C ILE A 410 23.77 -23.22 31.20
N ILE A 411 23.06 -22.16 31.62
CA ILE A 411 23.64 -21.01 32.34
C ILE A 411 24.32 -21.45 33.65
N LYS A 412 23.75 -22.39 34.39
CA LYS A 412 24.27 -22.86 35.70
C LYS A 412 25.60 -23.62 35.62
N TYR A 413 25.97 -24.17 34.47
CA TYR A 413 27.21 -24.95 34.31
C TYR A 413 28.35 -24.17 33.64
N ILE A 414 28.16 -22.90 33.25
CA ILE A 414 29.16 -22.16 32.48
C ILE A 414 30.47 -21.74 33.21
N PRO A 415 30.58 -21.68 34.56
CA PRO A 415 31.88 -21.45 35.20
C PRO A 415 32.97 -22.48 34.84
N VAL A 416 32.62 -23.54 34.09
CA VAL A 416 33.48 -24.63 33.65
C VAL A 416 33.56 -24.74 32.12
N VAL A 417 33.22 -23.69 31.32
CA VAL A 417 33.20 -23.78 29.83
C VAL A 417 34.54 -24.21 29.22
N ASN A 418 35.68 -23.73 29.75
CA ASN A 418 37.01 -24.19 29.29
C ASN A 418 37.31 -25.67 29.60
N ALA A 419 36.54 -26.33 30.47
CA ALA A 419 36.65 -27.76 30.77
C ALA A 419 35.42 -28.58 30.33
N ILE A 420 34.34 -27.93 29.88
CA ILE A 420 33.06 -28.57 29.50
C ILE A 420 33.04 -28.97 28.01
N LEU A 421 33.78 -28.25 27.16
CA LEU A 421 34.09 -28.69 25.80
C LEU A 421 34.91 -29.99 25.78
N ASN A 422 35.53 -30.37 26.91
CA ASN A 422 36.12 -31.70 27.16
C ASN A 422 35.10 -32.75 27.64
N GLY A 423 33.84 -32.69 27.17
CA GLY A 423 32.93 -33.83 27.19
C GLY A 423 31.84 -33.86 28.28
N ARG A 424 31.37 -32.73 28.82
CA ARG A 424 30.29 -32.73 29.85
C ARG A 424 29.06 -31.85 29.56
N LEU A 425 29.09 -31.02 28.51
CA LEU A 425 27.88 -30.61 27.78
C LEU A 425 27.94 -31.22 26.38
N VAL A 426 26.95 -32.01 26.02
CA VAL A 426 26.78 -32.47 24.64
C VAL A 426 26.00 -31.39 23.90
N SER A 427 26.67 -30.30 23.55
CA SER A 427 26.13 -29.29 22.65
C SER A 427 26.52 -29.65 21.23
N PHE A 428 25.55 -29.84 20.34
CA PHE A 428 25.78 -30.22 18.95
C PHE A 428 25.77 -28.97 18.07
N PRO A 429 26.93 -28.55 17.54
CA PRO A 429 26.95 -27.48 16.58
C PRO A 429 26.47 -28.00 15.23
N ALA A 430 25.72 -27.17 14.52
CA ALA A 430 25.21 -27.49 13.20
C ALA A 430 25.11 -26.23 12.35
N ARG A 431 25.03 -26.41 11.05
CA ARG A 431 24.87 -25.32 10.08
C ARG A 431 23.72 -25.63 9.14
N ALA A 432 22.85 -24.65 8.92
CA ALA A 432 21.89 -24.67 7.85
C ALA A 432 22.30 -23.63 6.80
N TYR A 433 22.38 -24.01 5.53
CA TYR A 433 22.75 -23.12 4.44
C TYR A 433 22.00 -23.47 3.15
N GLY A 434 21.96 -22.54 2.19
CA GLY A 434 21.25 -22.72 0.92
C GLY A 434 19.90 -22.02 0.94
N LYS A 435 18.87 -22.64 0.35
CA LYS A 435 17.56 -21.99 0.20
C LYS A 435 16.80 -21.91 1.52
N ILE A 436 16.10 -20.80 1.79
CA ILE A 436 15.25 -20.69 2.99
C ILE A 436 14.12 -21.73 2.91
N SER A 437 13.56 -21.89 1.71
CA SER A 437 12.52 -22.87 1.40
C SER A 437 12.96 -24.34 1.56
N ASP A 438 14.22 -24.66 1.24
CA ASP A 438 14.79 -26.01 1.32
C ASP A 438 16.29 -26.00 1.68
N PRO A 439 16.63 -25.81 2.97
CA PRO A 439 18.01 -25.59 3.42
C PRO A 439 18.74 -26.91 3.67
N THR A 440 20.00 -27.01 3.26
CA THR A 440 20.87 -28.13 3.63
C THR A 440 21.33 -27.96 5.08
N VAL A 441 21.18 -29.01 5.89
CA VAL A 441 21.56 -28.99 7.31
C VAL A 441 22.62 -30.06 7.58
N VAL A 442 23.73 -29.66 8.20
CA VAL A 442 24.87 -30.54 8.51
C VAL A 442 25.32 -30.35 9.95
N LEU A 443 25.79 -31.41 10.59
CA LEU A 443 26.51 -31.32 11.86
C LEU A 443 27.90 -30.74 11.62
N LEU A 444 28.35 -29.92 12.56
CA LEU A 444 29.69 -29.38 12.57
C LEU A 444 30.56 -30.10 13.60
N HIS A 445 31.88 -30.00 13.42
CA HIS A 445 32.82 -30.39 14.47
C HIS A 445 32.74 -29.39 15.65
N PRO A 446 32.89 -29.80 16.93
CA PRO A 446 32.88 -28.90 18.09
C PRO A 446 33.79 -27.67 17.96
N SER A 447 34.91 -27.79 17.24
CA SER A 447 35.85 -26.69 17.01
C SER A 447 35.36 -25.64 16.01
N ALA A 448 34.28 -25.90 15.27
CA ALA A 448 33.72 -24.98 14.29
C ALA A 448 32.71 -23.99 14.89
N VAL A 449 32.46 -24.07 16.20
CA VAL A 449 31.69 -23.05 16.93
C VAL A 449 32.43 -21.71 16.85
N GLY A 450 31.81 -20.72 16.23
CA GLY A 450 32.37 -19.38 16.07
C GLY A 450 32.52 -18.66 17.41
N LYS A 451 33.45 -17.69 17.46
CA LYS A 451 33.61 -16.82 18.63
C LYS A 451 32.33 -16.05 18.98
N GLY A 452 31.50 -15.72 17.99
CA GLY A 452 30.21 -15.07 18.19
C GLY A 452 29.31 -15.90 19.10
N LEU A 453 29.01 -17.13 18.70
CA LEU A 453 28.18 -18.06 19.48
C LEU A 453 28.74 -18.36 20.88
N LEU A 454 30.07 -18.42 21.04
CA LEU A 454 30.72 -18.54 22.34
C LEU A 454 30.51 -17.30 23.23
N ASN A 455 30.62 -16.10 22.65
CA ASN A 455 30.33 -14.86 23.38
C ASN A 455 28.86 -14.80 23.81
N LEU A 456 27.93 -15.32 23.00
CA LEU A 456 26.50 -15.35 23.37
C LEU A 456 26.24 -16.23 24.58
N LEU A 457 26.90 -17.39 24.64
CA LEU A 457 26.88 -18.25 25.82
C LEU A 457 27.43 -17.53 27.05
N GLU A 458 28.52 -16.77 26.90
CA GLU A 458 29.07 -15.98 28.01
C GLU A 458 28.13 -14.87 28.47
N ASP A 459 27.49 -14.15 27.54
CA ASP A 459 26.60 -13.02 27.84
C ASP A 459 25.30 -13.46 28.52
N LEU A 460 24.71 -14.58 28.09
CA LEU A 460 23.58 -15.24 28.75
C LEU A 460 23.86 -15.53 30.23
N VAL A 461 25.11 -15.78 30.58
CA VAL A 461 25.54 -16.13 31.94
C VAL A 461 25.85 -14.94 32.80
N LYS A 462 26.52 -13.94 32.22
CA LYS A 462 26.83 -12.68 32.91
C LYS A 462 25.56 -11.89 33.23
N SER A 463 24.42 -12.22 32.63
CA SER A 463 23.17 -11.50 32.84
C SER A 463 21.93 -12.41 32.77
N PRO A 464 21.69 -13.25 33.80
CA PRO A 464 20.54 -14.16 33.84
C PRO A 464 19.18 -13.44 33.73
N GLY A 465 19.14 -12.15 34.05
CA GLY A 465 17.94 -11.31 34.01
C GLY A 465 17.84 -10.30 32.85
N ARG A 466 18.91 -10.00 32.08
CA ARG A 466 18.85 -8.84 31.15
C ARG A 466 18.07 -9.09 29.86
N LEU A 467 17.85 -10.34 29.46
CA LEU A 467 16.94 -10.64 28.34
C LEU A 467 15.46 -10.45 28.72
N VAL A 468 15.15 -10.42 30.02
CA VAL A 468 13.82 -10.14 30.58
C VAL A 468 13.69 -8.66 31.00
N GLU A 469 14.78 -7.99 31.41
CA GLU A 469 14.76 -6.64 31.98
C GLU A 469 15.02 -5.47 31.04
N GLY A 470 15.29 -5.69 29.75
CA GLY A 470 15.22 -4.61 28.74
C GLY A 470 13.81 -3.97 28.61
N ALA A 471 12.82 -4.53 29.32
CA ALA A 471 11.41 -4.16 29.34
C ALA A 471 10.96 -3.33 30.57
N LYS A 472 11.87 -2.66 31.29
CA LYS A 472 11.50 -1.53 32.14
C LYS A 472 12.08 -0.25 31.57
N GLY A 473 11.25 0.44 30.80
CA GLY A 473 11.50 1.81 30.39
C GLY A 473 11.86 2.67 31.59
N ASN A 474 12.75 3.62 31.34
CA ASN A 474 13.03 4.76 32.19
C ASN A 474 11.73 5.50 32.48
N GLY A 475 11.07 5.11 33.57
CA GLY A 475 10.12 5.93 34.29
C GLY A 475 10.88 6.77 35.30
N LYS A 476 11.31 7.96 34.87
CA LYS A 476 11.39 9.14 35.72
C LYS A 476 10.84 10.33 34.96
#